data_AF-A0A7Y4MQ29-F1
#
_entry.id   AF-A0A7Y4MQ29-F1
#
_cell.length_a   1.000
_cell.length_b   1.000
_cell.length_c   1.000
_cell.angle_alpha   90.00
_cell.angle_beta   90.00
_cell.angle_gamma   90.00
#
_symmetry.space_group_name_H-M   'P 1'
#
loop_
_entity.id
_entity.type
_entity.pdbx_description
1 polymer ?
#
loop_
_entity_poly.entity_id
_entity_poly.type
_entity_poly.pdbx_seq_one_letter_code
_entity_poly.pdbx_strand_id
1 'polypeptide(L)'
;MMDVDLWSGHVKWIESLSTFLGCQLQTVQGSETTGIDAASATLEGVVGARHPGVVVELVVKLLVTRNDDGDVLVWALVFFFVDKRRVAEEGKCCLVVERREGQWRRRGWEADDNGEWAGLEMLD
;
A
#
# COMPACT_ATOMS: atom_id res chain seq x y z
N MET A 1 -4.54 -3.06 30.44
CA MET A 1 -4.05 -3.25 29.06
C MET A 1 -4.30 -1.92 28.37
N MET A 2 -3.26 -1.17 28.00
CA MET A 2 -3.49 0.09 27.28
C MET A 2 -4.05 -0.27 25.91
N ASP A 3 -5.23 0.24 25.62
CA ASP A 3 -5.86 0.16 24.30
C ASP A 3 -5.05 1.05 23.36
N VAL A 4 -3.93 0.52 22.86
CA VAL A 4 -3.10 1.23 21.90
C VAL A 4 -3.87 1.24 20.60
N ASP A 5 -4.30 2.44 20.19
CA ASP A 5 -4.92 2.66 18.89
C ASP A 5 -3.98 2.15 17.79
N LEU A 6 -4.40 1.07 17.12
CA LEU A 6 -3.65 0.38 16.07
C LEU A 6 -3.34 1.32 14.91
N TRP A 7 -4.16 2.35 14.68
CA TRP A 7 -3.99 3.29 13.59
C TRP A 7 -3.17 4.52 13.97
N SER A 8 -2.84 4.73 15.24
CA SER A 8 -2.16 5.96 15.72
C SER A 8 -0.83 6.29 15.01
N GLY A 9 -0.15 5.30 14.42
CA GLY A 9 1.10 5.47 13.69
C GLY A 9 0.97 5.81 12.19
N HIS A 10 -0.24 5.81 11.63
CA HIS A 10 -0.48 5.82 10.18
C HIS A 10 0.20 6.99 9.45
N VAL A 11 0.15 8.20 10.00
CA VAL A 11 0.78 9.38 9.38
C VAL A 11 2.27 9.14 9.11
N LYS A 12 3.01 8.65 10.12
CA LYS A 12 4.44 8.36 9.99
C LYS A 12 4.71 7.17 9.04
N TRP A 13 3.82 6.19 9.02
CA TRP A 13 3.93 5.06 8.09
C TRP A 13 3.75 5.51 6.65
N ILE A 14 2.75 6.36 6.37
CA ILE A 14 2.49 6.90 5.04
C ILE A 14 3.63 7.81 4.58
N GLU A 15 4.13 8.70 5.44
CA GLU A 15 5.28 9.57 5.12
C GLU A 15 6.55 8.75 4.79
N SER A 16 6.86 7.75 5.61
CA SER A 16 8.03 6.90 5.38
C SER A 16 7.85 5.97 4.18
N LEU A 17 6.63 5.51 3.89
CA LEU A 17 6.31 4.72 2.71
C LEU A 17 6.40 5.57 1.43
N SER A 18 5.94 6.81 1.48
CA SER A 18 6.09 7.80 0.40
C SER A 18 7.56 8.00 0.05
N THR A 19 8.40 8.16 1.07
CA THR A 19 9.86 8.26 0.90
C THR A 19 10.44 6.99 0.26
N PHE A 20 10.01 5.81 0.72
CA PHE A 20 10.47 4.52 0.19
C PHE A 20 10.07 4.29 -1.27
N LEU A 21 8.85 4.67 -1.66
CA LEU A 21 8.33 4.52 -3.03
C LEU A 21 8.76 5.65 -3.97
N GLY A 22 9.38 6.71 -3.43
CA GLY A 22 9.86 7.84 -4.23
C GLY A 22 8.75 8.75 -4.76
N CYS A 23 7.57 8.75 -4.14
CA CYS A 23 6.46 9.63 -4.48
C CYS A 23 5.64 10.01 -3.24
N GLN A 24 5.01 11.18 -3.27
CA GLN A 24 4.06 11.55 -2.23
C GLN A 24 2.80 10.69 -2.34
N LEU A 25 2.46 9.95 -1.29
CA LEU A 25 1.20 9.25 -1.17
C LEU A 25 0.15 10.13 -0.48
N GLN A 26 -1.09 9.97 -0.90
CA GLN A 26 -2.26 10.61 -0.30
C GLN A 26 -3.32 9.56 0.00
N THR A 27 -3.93 9.62 1.17
CA THR A 27 -5.04 8.74 1.53
C THR A 27 -6.27 9.06 0.69
N VAL A 28 -6.87 8.02 0.09
CA VAL A 28 -8.15 8.14 -0.60
C VAL A 28 -9.24 8.37 0.43
N GLN A 29 -10.00 9.45 0.29
CA GLN A 29 -11.03 9.83 1.24
C GLN A 29 -12.06 8.71 1.43
N GLY A 30 -12.33 8.32 2.68
CA GLY A 30 -13.30 7.28 3.01
C GLY A 30 -12.80 5.84 2.81
N SER A 31 -11.53 5.64 2.43
CA SER A 31 -10.94 4.29 2.26
C SER A 31 -10.44 3.66 3.57
N GLU A 32 -10.37 4.44 4.64
CA GLU A 32 -9.87 3.98 5.93
C GLU A 32 -10.85 3.01 6.58
N THR A 33 -10.32 1.91 7.11
CA THR A 33 -11.07 0.94 7.90
C THR A 33 -10.28 0.69 9.18
N THR A 34 -10.92 0.83 10.34
CA THR A 34 -10.30 0.60 11.64
C THR A 34 -11.12 -0.41 12.43
N GLY A 35 -10.47 -1.51 12.80
CA GLY A 35 -10.99 -2.55 13.69
C GLY A 35 -10.09 -2.72 14.91
N ILE A 36 -10.42 -3.70 15.75
CA ILE A 36 -9.68 -3.97 17.00
C ILE A 36 -8.25 -4.43 16.71
N ASP A 37 -8.11 -5.41 15.82
CA ASP A 37 -6.83 -6.07 15.53
C ASP A 37 -6.32 -5.82 14.11
N ALA A 38 -7.09 -5.11 13.28
CA ALA A 38 -6.73 -4.81 11.91
C ALA A 38 -7.18 -3.39 11.51
N ALA A 39 -6.37 -2.72 10.71
CA ALA A 39 -6.70 -1.45 10.09
C ALA A 39 -6.12 -1.38 8.68
N SER A 40 -6.75 -0.59 7.81
CA SER A 40 -6.27 -0.41 6.44
C SER A 40 -6.65 0.94 5.87
N ALA A 41 -5.93 1.37 4.83
CA ALA A 41 -6.29 2.51 4.02
C ALA A 41 -5.83 2.30 2.57
N THR A 42 -6.52 2.93 1.63
CA THR A 42 -6.05 3.02 0.25
C THR A 42 -5.33 4.36 0.07
N LEU A 43 -4.17 4.32 -0.56
CA LEU A 43 -3.36 5.49 -0.86
C LEU A 43 -3.12 5.57 -2.36
N GLU A 44 -2.97 6.78 -2.88
CA GLU A 44 -2.65 7.05 -4.27
C GLU A 44 -1.41 7.94 -4.37
N GLY A 45 -0.63 7.75 -5.43
CA GLY A 45 0.54 8.57 -5.70
C GLY A 45 0.93 8.55 -7.18
N VAL A 46 1.76 9.51 -7.58
CA VAL A 46 2.31 9.59 -8.94
C VAL A 46 3.83 9.60 -8.85
N VAL A 47 4.49 8.68 -9.54
CA VAL A 47 5.95 8.56 -9.55
C VAL A 47 6.55 9.47 -10.61
N GLY A 48 7.54 10.26 -10.21
CA GLY A 48 8.31 11.14 -11.10
C GLY A 48 7.55 12.39 -11.55
N ALA A 49 8.19 13.18 -12.41
CA ALA A 49 7.55 14.33 -13.05
C ALA A 49 6.57 13.84 -14.12
N ARG A 50 5.43 14.51 -14.27
CA ARG A 50 4.51 14.27 -15.39
C ARG A 50 5.22 14.66 -16.69
N HIS A 51 5.82 13.69 -17.36
CA HIS A 51 6.39 13.86 -18.69
C HIS A 51 5.28 13.71 -19.73
N PRO A 52 5.33 14.44 -20.85
CA PRO A 52 4.43 14.20 -21.96
C PRO A 52 4.65 12.77 -22.48
N GLY A 53 3.66 11.90 -22.30
CA GLY A 53 3.59 10.61 -22.97
C GLY A 53 3.58 9.36 -22.08
N VAL A 54 3.99 9.45 -20.80
CA VAL A 54 3.87 8.32 -19.85
C VAL A 54 3.64 8.85 -18.43
N VAL A 55 2.58 8.37 -17.78
CA VAL A 55 2.30 8.62 -16.35
C VAL A 55 2.38 7.30 -15.58
N VAL A 56 3.14 7.29 -14.49
CA VAL A 56 3.19 6.15 -13.56
C VAL A 56 2.41 6.51 -12.28
N GLU A 57 1.28 5.87 -12.10
CA GLU A 57 0.41 6.01 -10.93
C GLU A 57 0.56 4.78 -10.02
N LEU A 58 0.46 5.00 -8.71
CA LEU A 58 0.41 3.95 -7.71
C LEU A 58 -0.94 3.97 -7.03
N VAL A 59 -1.54 2.79 -6.90
CA VAL A 59 -2.55 2.53 -5.87
C VAL A 59 -1.91 1.64 -4.83
N VAL A 60 -2.02 1.99 -3.57
CA VAL A 60 -1.38 1.28 -2.47
C VAL A 60 -2.42 0.92 -1.42
N LYS A 61 -2.53 -0.37 -1.10
CA LYS A 61 -3.32 -0.81 0.06
C LYS A 61 -2.39 -0.92 1.26
N LEU A 62 -2.47 0.04 2.19
CA LEU A 62 -1.77 -0.02 3.47
C LEU A 62 -2.56 -0.92 4.42
N LEU A 63 -1.88 -1.88 5.03
CA LEU A 63 -2.47 -2.91 5.89
C LEU A 63 -1.69 -2.95 7.20
N VAL A 64 -2.45 -3.00 8.30
CA VAL A 64 -1.91 -3.02 9.66
C VAL A 64 -2.67 -4.09 10.42
N THR A 65 -1.94 -4.97 11.10
CA THR A 65 -2.56 -5.94 12.02
C THR A 65 -1.77 -6.05 13.30
N ARG A 66 -2.44 -6.47 14.37
CA ARG A 66 -1.81 -6.91 15.61
C ARG A 66 -1.66 -8.43 15.57
N ASN A 67 -0.49 -8.95 15.91
CA ASN A 67 -0.29 -10.40 16.07
C ASN A 67 -0.65 -10.84 17.51
N ASP A 68 -0.62 -12.15 17.76
CA ASP A 68 -0.95 -12.73 19.08
C ASP A 68 0.00 -12.28 20.20
N ASP A 69 1.23 -11.88 19.86
CA ASP A 69 2.22 -11.34 20.80
C ASP A 69 1.98 -9.84 21.11
N GLY A 70 1.02 -9.20 20.43
CA GLY A 70 0.69 -7.79 20.58
C GLY A 70 1.52 -6.84 19.70
N ASP A 71 2.43 -7.38 18.87
CA ASP A 71 3.22 -6.61 17.93
C ASP A 71 2.35 -6.10 16.77
N VAL A 72 2.64 -4.87 16.35
CA VAL A 72 1.98 -4.24 15.20
C VAL A 72 2.79 -4.54 13.94
N LEU A 73 2.17 -5.32 13.05
CA LEU A 73 2.69 -5.63 11.72
C LEU A 73 2.11 -4.63 10.72
N VAL A 74 2.98 -4.05 9.89
CA VAL A 74 2.58 -3.07 8.88
C VAL A 74 3.17 -3.47 7.53
N TRP A 75 2.32 -3.56 6.51
CA TRP A 75 2.73 -3.85 5.14
C TRP A 75 1.86 -3.12 4.14
N ALA A 76 2.27 -3.12 2.88
CA ALA A 76 1.50 -2.54 1.80
C ALA A 76 1.55 -3.39 0.54
N LEU A 77 0.43 -3.43 -0.17
CA LEU A 77 0.32 -3.95 -1.53
C LEU A 77 0.41 -2.77 -2.49
N VAL A 78 1.42 -2.76 -3.36
CA VAL A 78 1.67 -1.68 -4.31
C VAL A 78 1.28 -2.14 -5.71
N PHE A 79 0.27 -1.49 -6.28
CA PHE A 79 -0.21 -1.69 -7.64
C PHE A 79 0.32 -0.56 -8.51
N PHE A 80 1.02 -0.91 -9.59
CA PHE A 80 1.60 0.05 -10.52
C PHE A 80 0.69 0.20 -11.73
N PHE A 81 0.47 1.43 -12.17
CA PHE A 81 -0.29 1.75 -13.37
C PHE A 81 0.56 2.61 -14.28
N VAL A 82 0.67 2.19 -15.54
CA VAL A 82 1.30 2.97 -16.60
C VAL A 82 0.20 3.38 -17.55
N ASP A 83 -0.01 4.68 -17.69
CA ASP A 83 -1.10 5.26 -18.49
C ASP A 83 -2.43 4.58 -18.19
N LYS A 84 -2.80 4.56 -16.90
CA LYS A 84 -4.03 4.00 -16.35
C LYS A 84 -4.18 2.47 -16.45
N ARG A 85 -3.18 1.74 -16.95
CA ARG A 85 -3.22 0.27 -17.05
C ARG A 85 -2.32 -0.38 -16.01
N ARG A 86 -2.84 -1.36 -15.27
CA ARG A 86 -2.07 -2.10 -14.26
C ARG A 86 -0.92 -2.84 -14.92
N VAL A 87 0.29 -2.71 -14.35
CA VAL A 87 1.50 -3.43 -14.74
C VAL A 87 2.07 -4.19 -13.56
N ALA A 88 2.52 -5.41 -13.81
CA ALA A 88 3.13 -6.29 -12.83
C ALA A 88 4.08 -7.28 -13.52
N GLU A 89 4.86 -8.02 -12.74
CA GLU A 89 5.57 -9.21 -13.25
C GLU A 89 4.57 -10.26 -13.80
N GLU A 90 5.04 -11.13 -14.70
CA GLU A 90 4.19 -12.15 -15.32
C GLU A 90 3.53 -13.05 -14.25
N GLY A 91 2.20 -13.20 -14.33
CA GLY A 91 1.42 -13.97 -13.37
C GLY A 91 1.29 -13.33 -11.98
N LYS A 92 1.70 -12.06 -11.82
CA LYS A 92 1.62 -11.30 -10.56
C LYS A 92 0.64 -10.14 -10.67
N CYS A 93 0.27 -9.60 -9.51
CA CYS A 93 -0.74 -8.54 -9.39
C CYS A 93 -0.19 -7.29 -8.68
N CYS A 94 0.58 -7.48 -7.60
CA CYS A 94 1.12 -6.36 -6.81
C CYS A 94 2.50 -6.68 -6.24
N LEU A 95 3.23 -5.63 -5.88
CA LEU A 95 4.46 -5.72 -5.10
C LEU A 95 4.15 -5.59 -3.61
N VAL A 96 4.58 -6.56 -2.82
CA VAL A 96 4.45 -6.51 -1.36
C VAL A 96 5.69 -5.89 -0.73
N VAL A 97 5.45 -4.91 0.12
CA VAL A 97 6.46 -4.24 0.92
C VAL A 97 6.05 -4.29 2.38
N GLU A 98 7.00 -4.49 3.28
CA GLU A 98 6.71 -4.64 4.70
C GLU A 98 7.61 -3.74 5.53
N ARG A 99 7.12 -3.35 6.70
CA ARG A 99 7.85 -2.54 7.65
C ARG A 99 8.45 -3.44 8.72
N ARG A 100 9.78 -3.57 8.73
CA ARG A 100 10.54 -4.31 9.75
C ARG A 100 11.57 -3.40 10.39
N GLU A 101 11.68 -3.44 11.72
CA GLU A 101 12.68 -2.68 12.48
C GLU A 101 12.66 -1.17 12.15
N GLY A 102 11.47 -0.63 11.87
CA GLY A 102 11.33 0.78 11.53
C GLY A 102 11.75 1.15 10.10
N GLN A 103 11.95 0.20 9.20
CA GLN A 103 12.29 0.43 7.80
C GLN A 103 11.39 -0.36 6.85
N TRP A 104 11.10 0.21 5.68
CA TRP A 104 10.39 -0.49 4.62
C TRP A 104 11.36 -1.38 3.83
N ARG A 105 10.92 -2.61 3.53
CA ARG A 105 11.68 -3.58 2.75
C ARG A 105 10.76 -4.23 1.73
N ARG A 106 11.33 -4.56 0.56
CA ARG A 106 10.64 -5.34 -0.46
C ARG A 106 10.55 -6.80 -0.02
N ARG A 107 9.35 -7.37 -0.05
CA ARG A 107 9.11 -8.80 0.18
C ARG A 107 9.14 -9.59 -1.14
N GLY A 108 8.43 -9.10 -2.16
CA GLY A 108 8.34 -9.74 -3.48
C GLY A 108 7.02 -9.46 -4.18
N TRP A 109 6.86 -9.93 -5.41
CA TRP A 109 5.59 -9.83 -6.13
C TRP A 109 4.68 -11.01 -5.79
N GLU A 110 3.40 -10.69 -5.59
CA GLU A 110 2.36 -11.67 -5.25
C GLU A 110 1.30 -11.71 -6.35
N ALA A 111 0.73 -12.90 -6.55
CA ALA A 111 -0.42 -13.11 -7.44
C ALA A 111 -1.72 -12.78 -6.70
N ASP A 112 -2.80 -12.59 -7.46
CA ASP A 112 -4.14 -12.44 -6.89
C ASP A 112 -4.90 -13.77 -6.97
N ASP A 113 -4.44 -14.76 -6.19
CA ASP A 113 -4.95 -16.14 -6.27
C ASP A 113 -6.44 -16.24 -5.89
N ASN A 114 -6.95 -15.28 -5.12
CA ASN A 114 -8.34 -15.24 -4.65
C ASN A 114 -9.24 -14.32 -5.49
N GLY A 115 -8.69 -13.60 -6.47
CA GLY A 115 -9.45 -12.64 -7.28
C GLY A 115 -9.95 -11.42 -6.51
N GLU A 116 -9.29 -11.06 -5.40
CA GLU A 116 -9.66 -9.91 -4.57
C GLU A 116 -9.48 -8.57 -5.31
N TRP A 117 -8.56 -8.55 -6.28
CA TRP A 117 -8.18 -7.37 -7.06
C TRP A 117 -8.67 -7.46 -8.51
N ALA A 118 -9.63 -8.33 -8.77
CA ALA A 118 -10.37 -8.36 -10.03
C ALA A 118 -11.19 -7.05 -10.18
N GLY A 119 -11.08 -6.41 -11.34
CA GLY A 119 -11.67 -5.09 -11.60
C GLY A 119 -10.71 -3.93 -11.35
N LEU A 120 -9.53 -4.17 -10.77
CA LEU A 120 -8.47 -3.17 -10.56
C LEU A 120 -7.39 -3.27 -11.67
N GLU A 121 -7.76 -3.65 -12.89
CA GLU A 121 -6.86 -3.73 -14.04
C GLU A 121 -6.62 -2.35 -14.68
N MET A 122 -7.53 -1.40 -14.48
CA MET A 122 -7.47 -0.05 -15.01
C MET A 122 -7.89 0.98 -13.95
N LEU A 123 -7.37 2.20 -14.10
CA LEU A 123 -7.86 3.37 -13.37
C LEU A 123 -8.77 4.20 -14.28
N ASP A 124 -9.81 4.78 -13.69
CA ASP A 124 -10.71 5.71 -14.37
C ASP A 124 -10.08 7.12 -14.55
#